data_AF-A0AAW0WEW4-F1
#
_entry.id   AF-A0AAW0WEW4-F1
#
_cell.length_a   1.000
_cell.length_b   1.000
_cell.length_c   1.000
_cell.angle_alpha   90.00
_cell.angle_beta   90.00
_cell.angle_gamma   90.00
#
_symmetry.space_group_name_H-M   'P 1'
#
loop_
_entity.id
_entity.type
_entity.pdbx_description
1 polymer ?
#
loop_
_entity_poly.entity_id
_entity_poly.type
_entity_poly.pdbx_seq_one_letter_code
_entity_poly.pdbx_strand_id
1 'polypeptide(L)'
;RCVVPNCDDNTTHYEENFTEWAIPEGDQCHVWTLKNNITDQCEPDVFFNVTSSCSQWVYDTSLFSATTVTQFDLTCEKDWLRPLAGSVYMTGMVVGAIVIGDLADRFGRKKGILVSVLLFGTGGVISAVSPNYYMFLLMQFFTGAGGNGLQIATYILLVEFIGVKWRTFCGINIHIAVALGEAMTGVLAVFIRDWRWLQLAITAPAFLLISYTWLMPESVRWLVAEGRNDEAKKIIERVARVNNVEVLRHLLDAHNVQFRSVDGTLLLSSNNTQLVSGTTQEAKIKKTVIDVLRTPIMRMRSFIIFFCWGVCAVVYYGLSYNPISLGGNIFVNFISIMLVEIPSYIFTFLILDRLGRKATLSFVFLLGGVACFISGFIPE
;
A
#
# COMPACT_ATOMS: atom_id res chain seq x y z
N ARG A 1 -23.11 16.19 13.30
CA ARG A 1 -24.52 16.29 13.73
C ARG A 1 -25.36 16.89 12.62
N CYS A 2 -26.68 16.72 12.67
CA CYS A 2 -27.58 17.43 11.77
C CYS A 2 -27.66 18.93 12.08
N VAL A 3 -27.91 19.75 11.07
CA VAL A 3 -28.31 21.16 11.20
C VAL A 3 -29.72 21.24 11.78
N VAL A 4 -29.88 21.98 12.86
CA VAL A 4 -31.15 22.27 13.50
C VAL A 4 -31.70 23.59 12.92
N PRO A 5 -32.82 23.55 12.16
CA PRO A 5 -33.38 24.75 11.54
C PRO A 5 -33.69 25.84 12.58
N ASN A 6 -33.50 27.11 12.24
CA ASN A 6 -33.71 28.28 13.12
C ASN A 6 -32.82 28.36 14.37
N CYS A 7 -31.95 27.37 14.61
CA CYS A 7 -31.00 27.33 15.72
C CYS A 7 -29.55 27.38 15.27
N ASP A 8 -29.26 26.72 14.14
CA ASP A 8 -27.96 26.80 13.52
C ASP A 8 -27.84 28.00 12.57
N ASP A 9 -26.79 28.78 12.80
CA ASP A 9 -26.36 29.90 11.97
C ASP A 9 -24.95 29.63 11.40
N ASN A 10 -24.44 30.51 10.55
CA ASN A 10 -23.09 30.38 9.96
C ASN A 10 -21.94 30.36 10.98
N THR A 11 -22.20 30.65 12.26
CA THR A 11 -21.20 30.69 13.33
C THR A 11 -21.33 29.56 14.34
N THR A 12 -22.31 28.65 14.19
CA THR A 12 -22.52 27.60 15.20
C THR A 12 -21.41 26.56 15.18
N HIS A 13 -21.00 26.16 16.37
CA HIS A 13 -20.00 25.12 16.55
C HIS A 13 -20.65 23.73 16.60
N TYR A 14 -19.83 22.69 16.51
CA TYR A 14 -20.34 21.32 16.57
C TYR A 14 -21.02 21.04 17.92
N GLU A 15 -20.43 21.52 19.01
CA GLU A 15 -20.98 21.41 20.36
C GLU A 15 -21.70 22.70 20.73
N GLU A 16 -23.03 22.64 20.82
CA GLU A 16 -23.88 23.74 21.26
C GLU A 16 -24.90 23.19 22.26
N ASN A 17 -25.29 23.98 23.25
CA ASN A 17 -26.16 23.51 24.33
C ASN A 17 -27.48 22.92 23.82
N PHE A 18 -28.05 23.51 22.75
CA PHE A 18 -29.33 23.04 22.20
C PHE A 18 -29.27 21.66 21.54
N THR A 19 -28.08 21.16 21.23
CA THR A 19 -27.93 19.86 20.56
C THR A 19 -28.35 18.69 21.46
N GLU A 20 -28.28 18.85 22.79
CA GLU A 20 -28.67 17.83 23.77
C GLU A 20 -30.16 17.48 23.70
N TRP A 21 -31.02 18.46 23.39
CA TRP A 21 -32.47 18.25 23.32
C TRP A 21 -33.04 18.35 21.90
N ALA A 22 -32.30 18.93 20.94
CA ALA A 22 -32.74 19.02 19.55
C ALA A 22 -32.42 17.76 18.72
N ILE A 23 -31.45 16.95 19.14
CA ILE A 23 -31.00 15.75 18.44
C ILE A 23 -31.20 14.52 19.35
N PRO A 24 -31.79 13.41 18.88
CA PRO A 24 -31.96 12.21 19.69
C PRO A 24 -30.61 11.61 20.11
N GLU A 25 -30.51 11.12 21.35
CA GLU A 25 -29.34 10.40 21.83
C GLU A 25 -29.07 9.15 20.96
N GLY A 26 -27.84 9.03 20.45
CA GLY A 26 -27.43 7.91 19.59
C GLY A 26 -27.84 8.01 18.12
N ASP A 27 -28.68 8.98 17.73
CA ASP A 27 -29.10 9.19 16.34
C ASP A 27 -28.77 10.60 15.85
N GLN A 28 -27.59 10.73 15.25
CA GLN A 28 -27.11 11.99 14.69
C GLN A 28 -27.74 12.33 13.34
N CYS A 29 -28.56 11.44 12.77
CA CYS A 29 -29.11 11.53 11.43
C CYS A 29 -30.50 12.19 11.36
N HIS A 30 -31.15 12.33 12.50
CA HIS A 30 -32.49 12.88 12.63
C HIS A 30 -32.51 14.04 13.63
N VAL A 31 -33.47 14.93 13.46
CA VAL A 31 -33.70 16.08 14.34
C VAL A 31 -35.16 16.09 14.77
N TRP A 32 -35.41 16.48 16.02
CA TRP A 32 -36.76 16.66 16.51
C TRP A 32 -37.47 17.80 15.77
N THR A 33 -38.73 17.61 15.42
CA THR A 33 -39.48 18.59 14.61
C THR A 33 -39.83 19.82 15.46
N LEU A 34 -39.63 21.03 14.93
CA LEU A 34 -39.96 22.27 15.61
C LEU A 34 -41.48 22.50 15.69
N LYS A 35 -41.95 23.03 16.83
CA LYS A 35 -43.28 23.60 16.99
C LYS A 35 -43.33 24.91 16.21
N ASN A 36 -44.12 24.94 15.15
CA ASN A 36 -44.35 26.13 14.31
C ASN A 36 -44.92 27.29 15.13
N ASN A 37 -44.08 28.10 15.82
CA ASN A 37 -44.33 29.53 16.11
C ASN A 37 -43.29 30.32 16.94
N ILE A 38 -42.04 29.90 17.11
CA ILE A 38 -41.08 30.74 17.86
C ILE A 38 -39.79 30.94 17.07
N THR A 39 -39.57 32.21 16.68
CA THR A 39 -38.30 32.77 16.26
C THR A 39 -37.50 33.14 17.52
N ASP A 40 -36.23 32.73 17.56
CA ASP A 40 -35.12 33.28 18.36
C ASP A 40 -34.72 32.60 19.68
N GLN A 41 -35.38 31.53 20.15
CA GLN A 41 -34.91 30.79 21.34
C GLN A 41 -35.03 29.27 21.16
N CYS A 42 -33.87 28.60 21.07
CA CYS A 42 -33.74 27.14 20.91
C CYS A 42 -33.89 26.41 22.25
N GLU A 43 -35.01 26.64 22.93
CA GLU A 43 -35.32 26.01 24.22
C GLU A 43 -35.89 24.59 24.04
N PRO A 44 -35.77 23.72 25.06
CA PRO A 44 -36.27 22.34 25.00
C PRO A 44 -37.75 22.20 24.64
N ASP A 45 -38.57 23.16 25.09
CA ASP A 45 -40.03 23.11 24.94
C ASP A 45 -40.51 23.31 23.49
N VAL A 46 -39.62 23.74 22.59
CA VAL A 46 -39.95 24.09 21.19
C VAL A 46 -39.95 22.85 20.28
N PHE A 47 -39.48 21.69 20.75
CA PHE A 47 -39.38 20.47 19.94
C PHE A 47 -40.55 19.49 20.19
N PHE A 48 -40.99 18.78 19.14
CA PHE A 48 -41.92 17.65 19.20
C PHE A 48 -41.16 16.33 19.31
N ASN A 49 -41.78 15.30 19.93
CA ASN A 49 -41.28 13.92 19.93
C ASN A 49 -41.45 13.19 18.57
N VAL A 50 -41.44 13.92 17.45
CA VAL A 50 -41.47 13.36 16.10
C VAL A 50 -40.18 13.77 15.39
N THR A 51 -39.46 12.79 14.86
CA THR A 51 -38.20 13.00 14.17
C THR A 51 -38.41 13.34 12.69
N SER A 52 -37.51 14.13 12.14
CA SER A 52 -37.42 14.48 10.72
C SER A 52 -36.02 14.15 10.20
N SER A 53 -35.92 13.78 8.91
CA SER A 53 -34.64 13.44 8.27
C SER A 53 -33.82 14.68 7.97
N CYS A 54 -32.51 14.55 8.16
CA CYS A 54 -31.57 15.64 7.97
C CYS A 54 -31.18 15.86 6.51
N SER A 55 -31.05 17.12 6.09
CA SER A 55 -30.56 17.49 4.75
C SER A 55 -29.19 18.20 4.75
N GLN A 56 -28.81 18.84 5.86
CA GLN A 56 -27.56 19.62 6.00
C GLN A 56 -26.83 19.25 7.28
N TRP A 57 -25.50 19.31 7.28
CA TRP A 57 -24.67 18.77 8.35
C TRP A 57 -23.74 19.82 8.95
N VAL A 58 -23.57 19.76 10.26
CA VAL A 58 -22.50 20.45 10.99
C VAL A 58 -21.46 19.41 11.38
N TYR A 59 -20.21 19.63 10.94
CA TYR A 59 -19.08 18.74 11.19
C TYR A 59 -18.14 19.32 12.23
N ASP A 60 -17.54 18.44 13.03
CA ASP A 60 -16.46 18.85 13.92
C ASP A 60 -15.19 19.10 13.10
N THR A 61 -14.68 20.32 13.17
CA THR A 61 -13.48 20.79 12.47
C THR A 61 -12.30 21.04 13.43
N SER A 62 -12.42 20.65 14.69
CA SER A 62 -11.39 20.82 15.73
C SER A 62 -10.07 20.13 15.37
N LEU A 63 -10.14 18.91 14.82
CA LEU A 63 -8.98 18.10 14.45
C LEU A 63 -8.60 18.23 12.97
N PHE A 64 -9.58 18.23 12.07
CA PHE A 64 -9.35 18.33 10.62
C PHE A 64 -10.17 19.48 10.04
N SER A 65 -9.54 20.31 9.21
CA SER A 65 -10.23 21.44 8.57
C SER A 65 -11.21 20.95 7.51
N ALA A 66 -10.83 19.91 6.76
CA ALA A 66 -11.70 19.26 5.78
C ALA A 66 -11.30 17.79 5.62
N THR A 67 -12.30 16.91 5.51
CA THR A 67 -12.13 15.49 5.23
C THR A 67 -12.96 15.08 4.01
N THR A 68 -12.74 13.87 3.50
CA THR A 68 -13.57 13.31 2.42
C THR A 68 -15.03 13.18 2.84
N VAL A 69 -15.29 12.96 4.14
CA VAL A 69 -16.65 12.89 4.69
C VAL A 69 -17.32 14.26 4.67
N THR A 70 -16.61 15.30 5.12
CA THR A 70 -17.17 16.67 5.16
C THR A 70 -17.33 17.27 3.76
N GLN A 71 -16.49 16.87 2.80
CA GLN A 71 -16.52 17.41 1.44
C GLN A 71 -17.62 16.82 0.56
N PHE A 72 -17.97 15.55 0.77
CA PHE A 72 -18.92 14.81 -0.07
C PHE A 72 -20.22 14.42 0.65
N ASP A 73 -20.42 14.93 1.88
CA ASP A 73 -21.56 14.63 2.74
C ASP A 73 -21.87 13.14 2.85
N LEU A 74 -20.84 12.38 3.24
CA LEU A 74 -20.90 10.92 3.36
C LEU A 74 -21.49 10.51 4.72
N THR A 75 -22.66 10.99 5.08
CA THR A 75 -23.31 10.75 6.39
C THR A 75 -24.59 9.92 6.21
N CYS A 76 -24.98 9.20 7.27
CA CYS A 76 -26.30 8.56 7.39
C CYS A 76 -26.63 7.60 6.25
N GLU A 77 -27.57 7.94 5.35
CA GLU A 77 -27.90 7.11 4.18
C GLU A 77 -26.69 6.81 3.29
N LYS A 78 -25.69 7.70 3.31
CA LYS A 78 -24.43 7.60 2.56
C LYS A 78 -23.26 7.10 3.40
N ASP A 79 -23.47 6.66 4.64
CA ASP A 79 -22.38 6.22 5.53
C ASP A 79 -21.61 5.01 4.96
N TRP A 80 -22.30 4.09 4.26
CA TRP A 80 -21.69 2.95 3.57
C TRP A 80 -20.69 3.35 2.48
N LEU A 81 -20.74 4.60 1.98
CA LEU A 81 -19.77 5.10 1.02
C LEU A 81 -18.41 5.38 1.68
N ARG A 82 -18.34 5.65 2.99
CA ARG A 82 -17.06 5.90 3.69
C ARG A 82 -16.06 4.75 3.54
N PRO A 83 -16.39 3.49 3.88
CA PRO A 83 -15.48 2.35 3.70
C PRO A 83 -15.30 1.94 2.23
N LEU A 84 -16.18 2.39 1.33
CA LEU A 84 -16.09 2.07 -0.10
C LEU A 84 -14.80 2.61 -0.71
N ALA A 85 -14.35 3.81 -0.33
CA ALA A 85 -13.08 4.37 -0.83
C ALA A 85 -11.88 3.48 -0.53
N GLY A 86 -11.77 3.00 0.72
CA GLY A 86 -10.71 2.07 1.12
C GLY A 86 -10.81 0.74 0.36
N SER A 87 -12.03 0.20 0.21
CA SER A 87 -12.27 -1.04 -0.54
C SER A 87 -11.88 -0.92 -2.03
N VAL A 88 -12.18 0.21 -2.67
CA VAL A 88 -11.83 0.49 -4.07
C VAL A 88 -10.32 0.65 -4.23
N TYR A 89 -9.65 1.33 -3.30
CA TYR A 89 -8.19 1.42 -3.26
C TYR A 89 -7.54 0.04 -3.15
N MET A 90 -8.01 -0.82 -2.23
CA MET A 90 -7.52 -2.20 -2.06
C MET A 90 -7.76 -3.07 -3.30
N THR A 91 -8.92 -2.92 -3.93
CA THR A 91 -9.21 -3.58 -5.21
C THR A 91 -8.22 -3.13 -6.28
N GLY A 92 -7.93 -1.83 -6.34
CA GLY A 92 -6.88 -1.25 -7.16
C GLY A 92 -5.53 -1.90 -6.91
N MET A 93 -5.11 -2.05 -5.65
CA MET A 93 -3.85 -2.71 -5.30
C MET A 93 -3.76 -4.15 -5.84
N VAL A 94 -4.83 -4.95 -5.72
CA VAL A 94 -4.86 -6.33 -6.22
C VAL A 94 -4.75 -6.37 -7.73
N VAL A 95 -5.55 -5.56 -8.44
CA VAL A 95 -5.51 -5.50 -9.90
C VAL A 95 -4.15 -4.99 -10.38
N GLY A 96 -3.62 -3.96 -9.72
CA GLY A 96 -2.29 -3.41 -10.00
C GLY A 96 -1.18 -4.44 -9.85
N ALA A 97 -1.20 -5.26 -8.79
CA ALA A 97 -0.21 -6.33 -8.60
C ALA A 97 -0.16 -7.31 -9.77
N ILE A 98 -1.33 -7.71 -10.27
CA ILE A 98 -1.44 -8.69 -11.35
C ILE A 98 -1.02 -8.04 -12.69
N VAL A 99 -1.60 -6.89 -13.02
CA VAL A 99 -1.42 -6.24 -14.33
C VAL A 99 -0.01 -5.66 -14.46
N ILE A 100 0.46 -4.92 -13.46
CA ILE A 100 1.82 -4.34 -13.49
C ILE A 100 2.87 -5.45 -13.37
N GLY A 101 2.61 -6.50 -12.58
CA GLY A 101 3.50 -7.67 -12.51
C GLY A 101 3.73 -8.29 -13.88
N ASP A 102 2.65 -8.63 -14.60
CA ASP A 102 2.73 -9.18 -15.96
C ASP A 102 3.39 -8.18 -16.94
N LEU A 103 3.06 -6.89 -16.83
CA LEU A 103 3.67 -5.84 -17.65
C LEU A 103 5.19 -5.75 -17.41
N ALA A 104 5.63 -5.80 -16.16
CA ALA A 104 7.04 -5.72 -15.77
C ALA A 104 7.81 -6.97 -16.19
N ASP A 105 7.18 -8.16 -16.16
CA ASP A 105 7.78 -9.39 -16.68
C ASP A 105 7.95 -9.36 -18.20
N ARG A 106 6.99 -8.77 -18.93
CA ARG A 106 7.02 -8.72 -20.41
C ARG A 106 7.90 -7.62 -20.97
N PHE A 107 7.82 -6.42 -20.40
CA PHE A 107 8.44 -5.23 -20.98
C PHE A 107 9.66 -4.72 -20.21
N GLY A 108 9.98 -5.33 -19.07
CA GLY A 108 11.09 -4.98 -18.19
C GLY A 108 10.64 -4.26 -16.92
N ARG A 109 11.45 -4.36 -15.86
CA ARG A 109 11.14 -3.81 -14.53
C ARG A 109 11.05 -2.30 -14.56
N LYS A 110 11.93 -1.65 -15.31
CA LYS A 110 11.99 -0.18 -15.41
C LYS A 110 10.70 0.42 -15.99
N LYS A 111 10.10 -0.22 -17.00
CA LYS A 111 8.83 0.22 -17.58
C LYS A 111 7.66 -0.02 -16.64
N GLY A 112 7.67 -1.15 -15.91
CA GLY A 112 6.70 -1.41 -14.84
C GLY A 112 6.71 -0.31 -13.80
N ILE A 113 7.89 0.06 -13.28
CA ILE A 113 8.07 1.17 -12.33
C ILE A 113 7.53 2.48 -12.92
N LEU A 114 7.88 2.83 -14.16
CA LEU A 114 7.40 4.05 -14.79
C LEU A 114 5.87 4.13 -14.87
N VAL A 115 5.23 3.06 -15.35
CA VAL A 115 3.75 3.00 -15.45
C VAL A 115 3.12 3.12 -14.06
N SER A 116 3.68 2.45 -13.05
CA SER A 116 3.21 2.54 -11.68
C SER A 116 3.34 3.94 -11.07
N VAL A 117 4.47 4.62 -11.29
CA VAL A 117 4.66 6.01 -10.83
C VAL A 117 3.65 6.94 -11.49
N LEU A 118 3.41 6.78 -12.79
CA LEU A 118 2.42 7.58 -13.50
C LEU A 118 1.01 7.34 -12.96
N LEU A 119 0.60 6.08 -12.75
CA LEU A 119 -0.71 5.76 -12.18
C LEU A 119 -0.88 6.29 -10.75
N PHE A 120 0.12 6.09 -9.89
CA PHE A 120 0.10 6.56 -8.51
C PHE A 120 0.07 8.08 -8.41
N GLY A 121 0.98 8.76 -9.11
CA GLY A 121 1.10 10.22 -9.07
C GLY A 121 -0.10 10.92 -9.72
N THR A 122 -0.51 10.50 -10.93
CA THR A 122 -1.65 11.14 -11.61
C THR A 122 -2.98 10.82 -10.93
N GLY A 123 -3.19 9.56 -10.52
CA GLY A 123 -4.35 9.18 -9.72
C GLY A 123 -4.42 9.99 -8.42
N GLY A 124 -3.30 10.13 -7.72
CA GLY A 124 -3.22 10.91 -6.48
C GLY A 124 -3.56 12.39 -6.66
N VAL A 125 -2.93 13.05 -7.64
CA VAL A 125 -3.17 14.47 -7.92
C VAL A 125 -4.60 14.72 -8.38
N ILE A 126 -5.13 13.90 -9.29
CA ILE A 126 -6.51 14.04 -9.77
C ILE A 126 -7.52 13.74 -8.64
N SER A 127 -7.20 12.82 -7.71
CA SER A 127 -8.04 12.57 -6.52
C SER A 127 -8.17 13.83 -5.68
N ALA A 128 -7.08 14.58 -5.47
CA ALA A 128 -7.09 15.80 -4.67
C ALA A 128 -7.91 16.93 -5.30
N VAL A 129 -7.98 17.02 -6.63
CA VAL A 129 -8.79 18.03 -7.34
C VAL A 129 -10.17 17.50 -7.76
N SER A 130 -10.55 16.31 -7.31
CA SER A 130 -11.81 15.69 -7.71
C SER A 130 -13.03 16.54 -7.31
N PRO A 131 -13.98 16.79 -8.23
CA PRO A 131 -15.17 17.57 -7.95
C PRO A 131 -16.32 16.72 -7.39
N ASN A 132 -16.32 15.41 -7.64
CA ASN A 132 -17.36 14.49 -7.20
C ASN A 132 -16.75 13.21 -6.63
N TYR A 133 -17.56 12.51 -5.81
CA TYR A 133 -17.11 11.33 -5.08
C TYR A 133 -16.74 10.15 -6.00
N TYR A 134 -17.45 9.94 -7.10
CA TYR A 134 -17.17 8.83 -8.02
C TYR A 134 -15.85 9.00 -8.76
N MET A 135 -15.50 10.23 -9.14
CA MET A 135 -14.19 10.55 -9.70
C MET A 135 -13.09 10.30 -8.66
N PHE A 136 -13.32 10.69 -7.41
CA PHE A 136 -12.42 10.36 -6.30
C PHE A 136 -12.22 8.85 -6.17
N LEU A 137 -13.29 8.05 -6.17
CA LEU A 137 -13.21 6.58 -6.09
C LEU A 137 -12.43 5.99 -7.27
N LEU A 138 -12.71 6.43 -8.50
CA LEU A 138 -12.01 5.96 -9.69
C LEU A 138 -10.52 6.27 -9.63
N MET A 139 -10.15 7.46 -9.15
CA MET A 139 -8.75 7.83 -9.01
C MET A 139 -8.07 7.12 -7.83
N GLN A 140 -8.78 6.79 -6.76
CA GLN A 140 -8.29 5.93 -5.67
C GLN A 140 -7.96 4.52 -6.17
N PHE A 141 -8.77 3.96 -7.07
CA PHE A 141 -8.46 2.69 -7.72
C PHE A 141 -7.12 2.75 -8.47
N PHE A 142 -6.90 3.77 -9.29
CA PHE A 142 -5.63 3.94 -10.02
C PHE A 142 -4.44 4.23 -9.10
N THR A 143 -4.67 5.00 -8.03
CA THR A 143 -3.65 5.28 -7.01
C THR A 143 -3.22 3.98 -6.33
N GLY A 144 -4.16 3.14 -5.89
CA GLY A 144 -3.86 1.83 -5.31
C GLY A 144 -3.16 0.89 -6.29
N ALA A 145 -3.61 0.85 -7.54
CA ALA A 145 -2.98 0.03 -8.59
C ALA A 145 -1.53 0.46 -8.87
N GLY A 146 -1.29 1.77 -8.98
CA GLY A 146 0.04 2.33 -9.16
C GLY A 146 0.95 2.10 -7.95
N GLY A 147 0.45 2.35 -6.73
CA GLY A 147 1.21 2.22 -5.49
C GLY A 147 1.71 0.79 -5.26
N ASN A 148 0.81 -0.20 -5.34
CA ASN A 148 1.22 -1.59 -5.13
C ASN A 148 2.07 -2.13 -6.30
N GLY A 149 1.77 -1.71 -7.53
CA GLY A 149 2.60 -2.03 -8.69
C GLY A 149 4.04 -1.51 -8.55
N LEU A 150 4.19 -0.28 -8.03
CA LEU A 150 5.49 0.34 -7.76
C LEU A 150 6.27 -0.46 -6.73
N GLN A 151 5.62 -0.84 -5.63
CA GLN A 151 6.23 -1.63 -4.56
C GLN A 151 6.75 -2.98 -5.09
N ILE A 152 5.92 -3.73 -5.82
CA ILE A 152 6.27 -5.04 -6.36
C ILE A 152 7.41 -4.94 -7.37
N ALA A 153 7.32 -4.03 -8.35
CA ALA A 153 8.34 -3.89 -9.37
C ALA A 153 9.69 -3.46 -8.79
N THR A 154 9.68 -2.57 -7.78
CA THR A 154 10.89 -2.12 -7.08
C THR A 154 11.51 -3.23 -6.24
N TYR A 155 10.69 -3.97 -5.48
CA TYR A 155 11.15 -5.11 -4.70
C TYR A 155 11.83 -6.17 -5.56
N ILE A 156 11.21 -6.52 -6.70
CA ILE A 156 11.77 -7.51 -7.63
C ILE A 156 13.09 -7.01 -8.22
N LEU A 157 13.14 -5.76 -8.69
CA LEU A 157 14.37 -5.18 -9.22
C LEU A 157 15.52 -5.23 -8.19
N LEU A 158 15.24 -4.92 -6.92
CA LEU A 158 16.21 -5.00 -5.84
C LEU A 158 16.78 -6.42 -5.68
N VAL A 159 15.93 -7.44 -5.57
CA VAL A 159 16.39 -8.83 -5.34
C VAL A 159 17.05 -9.46 -6.57
N GLU A 160 16.72 -8.98 -7.77
CA GLU A 160 17.34 -9.39 -9.03
C GLU A 160 18.71 -8.74 -9.22
N PHE A 161 18.90 -7.52 -8.70
CA PHE A 161 20.16 -6.78 -8.75
C PHE A 161 21.18 -7.28 -7.71
N ILE A 162 20.71 -7.77 -6.56
CA ILE A 162 21.56 -8.16 -5.43
C ILE A 162 21.93 -9.66 -5.48
N GLY A 163 23.18 -9.94 -5.12
CA GLY A 163 23.71 -11.31 -5.00
C GLY A 163 23.03 -12.13 -3.91
N VAL A 164 23.10 -13.46 -4.02
CA VAL A 164 22.38 -14.41 -3.15
C VAL A 164 22.65 -14.18 -1.66
N LYS A 165 23.89 -13.85 -1.29
CA LYS A 165 24.31 -13.61 0.10
C LYS A 165 23.55 -12.47 0.78
N TRP A 166 23.29 -11.38 0.07
CA TRP A 166 22.67 -10.15 0.62
C TRP A 166 21.18 -10.04 0.32
N ARG A 167 20.64 -10.94 -0.51
CA ARG A 167 19.25 -10.88 -0.98
C ARG A 167 18.23 -10.87 0.16
N THR A 168 18.40 -11.73 1.16
CA THR A 168 17.47 -11.80 2.31
C THR A 168 17.53 -10.52 3.13
N PHE A 169 18.74 -10.03 3.44
CA PHE A 169 18.94 -8.81 4.21
C PHE A 169 18.30 -7.60 3.52
N CYS A 170 18.68 -7.33 2.27
CA CYS A 170 18.14 -6.18 1.53
C CYS A 170 16.64 -6.34 1.22
N GLY A 171 16.17 -7.55 0.98
CA GLY A 171 14.75 -7.84 0.74
C GLY A 171 13.87 -7.58 1.97
N ILE A 172 14.36 -7.79 3.18
CA ILE A 172 13.61 -7.44 4.41
C ILE A 172 13.72 -5.92 4.67
N ASN A 173 14.93 -5.37 4.61
CA ASN A 173 15.18 -3.98 5.02
C ASN A 173 14.62 -2.93 4.05
N ILE A 174 14.25 -3.29 2.81
CA ILE A 174 13.54 -2.38 1.91
C ILE A 174 12.23 -1.87 2.53
N HIS A 175 11.58 -2.67 3.38
CA HIS A 175 10.33 -2.29 4.04
C HIS A 175 10.51 -1.21 5.11
N ILE A 176 11.74 -0.96 5.59
CA ILE A 176 12.01 0.18 6.48
C ILE A 176 11.68 1.50 5.76
N ALA A 177 11.92 1.60 4.45
CA ALA A 177 11.57 2.79 3.69
C ALA A 177 10.05 2.98 3.59
N VAL A 178 9.27 1.89 3.58
CA VAL A 178 7.80 1.94 3.59
C VAL A 178 7.32 2.47 4.94
N ALA A 179 7.76 1.88 6.04
CA ALA A 179 7.41 2.31 7.40
C ALA A 179 7.79 3.78 7.66
N LEU A 180 8.94 4.23 7.17
CA LEU A 180 9.33 5.64 7.25
C LEU A 180 8.41 6.55 6.43
N GLY A 181 7.97 6.11 5.25
CA GLY A 181 7.01 6.85 4.41
C GLY A 181 5.63 6.95 5.05
N GLU A 182 5.17 5.87 5.70
CA GLU A 182 3.91 5.86 6.43
C GLU A 182 3.99 6.77 7.67
N ALA A 183 5.05 6.66 8.48
CA ALA A 183 5.29 7.57 9.60
C ALA A 183 5.36 9.04 9.13
N MET A 184 6.04 9.32 8.01
CA MET A 184 6.09 10.65 7.40
C MET A 184 4.71 11.16 7.01
N THR A 185 3.82 10.29 6.52
CA THR A 185 2.43 10.65 6.23
C THR A 185 1.70 11.13 7.49
N GLY A 186 1.91 10.45 8.62
CA GLY A 186 1.39 10.87 9.92
C GLY A 186 1.91 12.25 10.35
N VAL A 187 3.20 12.50 10.15
CA VAL A 187 3.83 13.81 10.43
C VAL A 187 3.25 14.90 9.54
N LEU A 188 3.11 14.65 8.23
CA LEU A 188 2.48 15.60 7.31
C LEU A 188 1.04 15.91 7.71
N ALA A 189 0.28 14.92 8.18
CA ALA A 189 -1.09 15.10 8.64
C ALA A 189 -1.19 15.95 9.92
N VAL A 190 -0.12 16.08 10.72
CA VAL A 190 -0.09 17.02 11.86
C VAL A 190 -0.14 18.47 11.37
N PHE A 191 0.57 18.78 10.28
CA PHE A 191 0.69 20.14 9.74
C PHE A 191 -0.37 20.47 8.69
N ILE A 192 -0.79 19.47 7.89
CA ILE A 192 -1.72 19.63 6.78
C ILE A 192 -3.03 18.91 7.15
N ARG A 193 -3.99 19.69 7.65
CA ARG A 193 -5.29 19.20 8.15
C ARG A 193 -6.40 19.15 7.11
N ASP A 194 -6.10 19.54 5.88
CA ASP A 194 -6.99 19.42 4.74
C ASP A 194 -6.58 18.21 3.89
N TRP A 195 -7.53 17.32 3.63
CA TRP A 195 -7.27 16.07 2.92
C TRP A 195 -6.79 16.25 1.48
N ARG A 196 -7.20 17.32 0.77
CA ARG A 196 -6.79 17.57 -0.62
C ARG A 196 -5.32 17.96 -0.66
N TRP A 197 -4.92 18.88 0.21
CA TRP A 197 -3.53 19.30 0.33
C TRP A 197 -2.63 18.17 0.83
N LEU A 198 -3.11 17.37 1.77
CA LEU A 198 -2.39 16.20 2.27
C LEU A 198 -2.18 15.16 1.14
N GLN A 199 -3.24 14.87 0.36
CA GLN A 199 -3.17 13.99 -0.80
C GLN A 199 -2.13 14.47 -1.83
N LEU A 200 -2.09 15.78 -2.13
CA LEU A 200 -1.09 16.37 -3.02
C LEU A 200 0.32 16.25 -2.46
N ALA A 201 0.52 16.56 -1.18
CA ALA A 201 1.82 16.50 -0.52
C ALA A 201 2.43 15.09 -0.56
N ILE A 202 1.60 14.05 -0.46
CA ILE A 202 2.04 12.65 -0.50
C ILE A 202 2.32 12.18 -1.94
N THR A 203 1.46 12.56 -2.89
CA THR A 203 1.47 11.94 -4.24
C THR A 203 2.28 12.73 -5.27
N ALA A 204 2.37 14.06 -5.16
CA ALA A 204 3.14 14.88 -6.10
C ALA A 204 4.66 14.57 -6.10
N PRO A 205 5.31 14.31 -4.95
CA PRO A 205 6.73 13.92 -4.94
C PRO A 205 7.01 12.61 -5.69
N ALA A 206 6.01 11.75 -5.90
CA ALA A 206 6.20 10.51 -6.66
C ALA A 206 6.68 10.76 -8.09
N PHE A 207 6.35 11.90 -8.70
CA PHE A 207 6.84 12.24 -10.04
C PHE A 207 8.36 12.43 -10.09
N LEU A 208 9.02 12.75 -8.96
CA LEU A 208 10.47 12.78 -8.88
C LEU A 208 11.07 11.38 -9.12
N LEU A 209 10.32 10.32 -8.82
CA LEU A 209 10.74 8.93 -9.09
C LEU A 209 10.77 8.60 -10.59
N ILE A 210 10.21 9.43 -11.47
CA ILE A 210 10.41 9.24 -12.93
C ILE A 210 11.90 9.34 -13.27
N SER A 211 12.65 10.19 -12.57
CA SER A 211 14.10 10.33 -12.75
C SER A 211 14.87 9.04 -12.46
N TYR A 212 14.32 8.14 -11.62
CA TYR A 212 14.95 6.84 -11.32
C TYR A 212 15.06 5.97 -12.56
N THR A 213 14.16 6.14 -13.53
CA THR A 213 14.27 5.43 -14.80
C THR A 213 15.60 5.75 -15.49
N TRP A 214 16.16 6.95 -15.35
CA TRP A 214 17.44 7.28 -15.95
C TRP A 214 18.64 6.79 -15.13
N LEU A 215 18.50 6.75 -13.80
CA LEU A 215 19.58 6.40 -12.89
C LEU A 215 19.80 4.89 -12.76
N MET A 216 18.72 4.11 -12.75
CA MET A 216 18.76 2.68 -12.46
C MET A 216 18.89 1.82 -13.73
N PRO A 217 19.81 0.83 -13.74
CA PRO A 217 19.87 -0.15 -14.82
C PRO A 217 18.66 -1.08 -14.80
N GLU A 218 18.36 -1.69 -15.94
CA GLU A 218 17.36 -2.75 -16.04
C GLU A 218 17.87 -4.05 -15.39
N SER A 219 16.96 -4.94 -15.03
CA SER A 219 17.31 -6.24 -14.47
C SER A 219 18.17 -7.06 -15.44
N VAL A 220 19.37 -7.44 -14.96
CA VAL A 220 20.31 -8.32 -15.69
C VAL A 220 19.64 -9.66 -16.03
N ARG A 221 18.83 -10.19 -15.11
CA ARG A 221 18.11 -11.46 -15.31
C ARG A 221 17.08 -11.35 -16.42
N TRP A 222 16.31 -10.28 -16.41
CA TRP A 222 15.31 -10.02 -17.45
C TRP A 222 15.98 -9.82 -18.82
N LEU A 223 17.07 -9.06 -18.88
CA LEU A 223 17.84 -8.85 -20.12
C LEU A 223 18.36 -10.16 -20.71
N VAL A 224 18.92 -11.03 -19.87
CA VAL A 224 19.37 -12.36 -20.27
C VAL A 224 18.19 -13.21 -20.77
N ALA A 225 17.06 -13.21 -20.06
CA ALA A 225 15.88 -13.99 -20.44
C ALA A 225 15.29 -13.55 -21.79
N GLU A 226 15.38 -12.26 -22.11
CA GLU A 226 14.93 -11.70 -23.40
C GLU A 226 15.98 -11.83 -24.52
N GLY A 227 17.17 -12.38 -24.21
CA GLY A 227 18.27 -12.56 -25.17
C GLY A 227 19.11 -11.29 -25.42
N ARG A 228 18.91 -10.22 -24.65
CA ARG A 228 19.66 -8.94 -24.73
C ARG A 228 20.98 -9.02 -23.97
N ASN A 229 21.82 -9.98 -24.36
CA ASN A 229 23.04 -10.32 -23.62
C ASN A 229 24.07 -9.17 -23.59
N ASP A 230 24.19 -8.37 -24.65
CA ASP A 230 25.18 -7.27 -24.70
C ASP A 230 24.89 -6.17 -23.68
N GLU A 231 23.61 -5.87 -23.44
CA GLU A 231 23.21 -4.92 -22.40
C GLU A 231 23.44 -5.48 -21.01
N ALA A 232 23.16 -6.78 -20.81
CA ALA A 232 23.46 -7.47 -19.56
C ALA A 232 24.96 -7.44 -19.24
N LYS A 233 25.83 -7.69 -20.24
CA LYS A 233 27.29 -7.61 -20.09
C LYS A 233 27.75 -6.22 -19.63
N LYS A 234 27.26 -5.15 -20.26
CA LYS A 234 27.59 -3.76 -19.88
C LYS A 234 27.24 -3.46 -18.42
N ILE A 235 26.10 -3.95 -17.94
CA ILE A 235 25.68 -3.76 -16.54
C ILE A 235 26.59 -4.54 -15.60
N ILE A 236 26.88 -5.82 -15.91
CA ILE A 236 27.78 -6.66 -15.10
C ILE A 236 29.18 -6.05 -15.01
N GLU A 237 29.73 -5.56 -16.13
CA GLU A 237 31.04 -4.89 -16.15
C GLU A 237 31.07 -3.64 -15.28
N ARG A 238 30.00 -2.82 -15.34
CA ARG A 238 29.87 -1.63 -14.49
C ARG A 238 29.81 -2.02 -13.01
N VAL A 239 29.01 -3.02 -12.64
CA VAL A 239 28.89 -3.50 -11.26
C VAL A 239 30.20 -4.05 -10.74
N ALA A 240 30.92 -4.83 -11.56
CA ALA A 240 32.20 -5.40 -11.18
C ALA A 240 33.29 -4.34 -11.01
N ARG A 241 33.29 -3.30 -11.87
CA ARG A 241 34.18 -2.15 -11.70
C ARG A 241 33.91 -1.40 -10.39
N VAL A 242 32.65 -1.21 -10.01
CA VAL A 242 32.26 -0.56 -8.74
C VAL A 242 32.65 -1.42 -7.53
N ASN A 243 32.52 -2.74 -7.64
CA ASN A 243 32.84 -3.68 -6.56
C ASN A 243 34.32 -4.10 -6.53
N ASN A 244 35.17 -3.54 -7.40
CA ASN A 244 36.58 -3.94 -7.56
C ASN A 244 36.78 -5.45 -7.74
N VAL A 245 35.86 -6.10 -8.46
CA VAL A 245 35.97 -7.52 -8.81
C VAL A 245 36.43 -7.62 -10.26
N GLU A 246 37.52 -8.34 -10.51
CA GLU A 246 38.00 -8.57 -11.86
C GLU A 246 37.08 -9.58 -12.55
N VAL A 247 36.25 -9.10 -13.48
CA VAL A 247 35.50 -10.02 -14.33
C VAL A 247 36.46 -10.59 -15.34
N LEU A 248 36.52 -11.91 -15.40
CA LEU A 248 37.31 -12.64 -16.37
C LEU A 248 36.76 -12.32 -17.78
N ARG A 249 37.30 -11.28 -18.43
CA ARG A 249 36.76 -10.70 -19.68
C ARG A 249 36.62 -11.75 -20.79
N HIS A 250 37.50 -12.75 -20.82
CA HIS A 250 37.39 -13.87 -21.78
C HIS A 250 36.13 -14.73 -21.61
N LEU A 251 35.52 -14.77 -20.41
CA LEU A 251 34.24 -15.43 -20.16
C LEU A 251 33.03 -14.56 -20.53
N LEU A 252 33.23 -13.28 -20.85
CA LEU A 252 32.19 -12.39 -21.38
C LEU A 252 32.33 -12.22 -22.90
N ASP A 253 33.55 -12.22 -23.42
CA ASP A 253 33.90 -12.02 -24.84
C ASP A 253 33.89 -13.32 -25.66
N ALA A 254 33.81 -14.49 -25.02
CA ALA A 254 33.59 -15.72 -25.76
C ALA A 254 32.29 -15.61 -26.58
N HIS A 255 32.35 -15.91 -27.86
CA HIS A 255 31.24 -15.73 -28.80
C HIS A 255 29.98 -16.59 -28.45
N ASN A 256 30.11 -17.49 -27.46
CA ASN A 256 29.10 -18.46 -27.03
C ASN A 256 28.87 -18.46 -25.50
N VAL A 257 28.86 -17.31 -24.85
CA VAL A 257 28.51 -17.24 -23.41
C VAL A 257 27.01 -17.49 -23.26
N GLN A 258 26.65 -18.66 -22.74
CA GLN A 258 25.28 -18.93 -22.32
C GLN A 258 25.14 -18.57 -20.85
N PHE A 259 24.32 -17.55 -20.57
CA PHE A 259 23.84 -17.29 -19.23
C PHE A 259 22.74 -18.31 -18.92
N ARG A 260 22.98 -19.20 -17.96
CA ARG A 260 21.97 -20.16 -17.51
C ARG A 260 21.48 -19.75 -16.13
N SER A 261 20.17 -19.60 -15.97
CA SER A 261 19.56 -19.48 -14.64
C SER A 261 19.36 -20.87 -14.06
N VAL A 262 20.17 -21.24 -13.06
CA VAL A 262 19.98 -22.46 -12.26
C VAL A 262 19.56 -22.03 -10.85
N ASP A 263 18.40 -22.49 -10.40
CA ASP A 263 17.85 -22.20 -9.05
C ASP A 263 17.81 -20.70 -8.67
N GLY A 264 17.53 -19.84 -9.64
CA GLY A 264 17.48 -18.38 -9.42
C GLY A 264 18.86 -17.74 -9.21
N THR A 265 19.94 -18.40 -9.64
CA THR A 265 21.29 -17.85 -9.75
C THR A 265 21.70 -17.80 -11.22
N LEU A 266 22.23 -16.66 -11.67
CA LEU A 266 22.78 -16.53 -13.03
C LEU A 266 24.19 -17.14 -13.02
N LEU A 267 24.35 -18.26 -13.72
CA LEU A 267 25.65 -18.90 -13.92
C LEU A 267 26.18 -18.54 -15.31
N LEU A 268 27.45 -18.15 -15.34
CA LEU A 268 28.23 -17.99 -16.56
C LEU A 268 28.80 -19.36 -16.93
N SER A 269 28.27 -19.96 -17.98
CA SER A 269 28.76 -21.22 -18.53
C SER A 269 29.65 -20.94 -19.75
N SER A 270 30.92 -21.35 -19.67
CA SER A 270 31.79 -21.46 -20.85
C SER A 270 31.87 -22.94 -21.24
N ASN A 271 31.83 -23.23 -22.55
CA ASN A 271 31.59 -24.55 -23.16
C ASN A 271 32.60 -25.68 -22.85
N ASN A 272 33.44 -25.58 -21.82
CA ASN A 272 34.51 -26.57 -21.55
C ASN A 272 34.22 -27.60 -20.44
N THR A 273 32.97 -27.73 -19.98
CA THR A 273 32.57 -28.90 -19.18
C THR A 273 31.31 -29.53 -19.77
N GLN A 274 31.53 -30.57 -20.59
CA GLN A 274 30.50 -31.51 -21.04
C GLN A 274 29.83 -32.17 -19.83
N LEU A 275 28.61 -31.75 -19.48
CA LEU A 275 27.65 -32.64 -18.83
C LEU A 275 26.23 -32.35 -19.35
N VAL A 276 25.75 -33.34 -20.10
CA VAL A 276 24.36 -33.60 -20.54
C VAL A 276 23.84 -32.72 -21.69
N SER A 277 24.02 -33.28 -22.89
CA SER A 277 23.22 -33.07 -24.08
C SER A 277 21.72 -33.26 -23.77
N GLY A 278 21.02 -32.17 -23.53
CA GLY A 278 19.58 -32.10 -23.61
C GLY A 278 19.24 -30.94 -24.52
N THR A 279 18.86 -31.24 -25.76
CA THR A 279 18.18 -30.30 -26.66
C THR A 279 16.94 -29.78 -25.95
N THR A 280 17.04 -28.61 -25.35
CA THR A 280 15.90 -27.77 -25.09
C THR A 280 16.32 -26.39 -25.56
N GLN A 281 16.11 -26.13 -26.87
CA GLN A 281 15.62 -24.82 -27.23
C GLN A 281 14.45 -24.57 -26.29
N GLU A 282 14.66 -23.79 -25.23
CA GLU A 282 13.55 -23.28 -24.44
C GLU A 282 12.77 -22.41 -25.40
N ALA A 283 11.79 -23.02 -26.08
CA ALA A 283 10.72 -22.30 -26.71
C ALA A 283 10.29 -21.23 -25.71
N LYS A 284 10.06 -20.00 -26.16
CA LYS A 284 9.37 -18.96 -25.38
C LYS A 284 7.99 -19.50 -25.00
N ILE A 285 7.92 -20.42 -24.05
CA ILE A 285 6.69 -20.86 -23.42
C ILE A 285 6.26 -19.58 -22.72
N LYS A 286 5.19 -18.96 -23.24
CA LYS A 286 4.48 -17.90 -22.54
C LYS A 286 3.94 -18.53 -21.26
N LYS A 287 4.79 -18.62 -20.24
CA LYS A 287 4.45 -19.15 -18.92
C LYS A 287 3.36 -18.24 -18.39
N THR A 288 2.15 -18.76 -18.36
CA THR A 288 0.98 -18.02 -17.90
C THR A 288 0.88 -18.21 -16.39
N VAL A 289 0.29 -17.26 -15.66
CA VAL A 289 0.09 -17.37 -14.20
C VAL A 289 -0.59 -18.71 -13.81
N ILE A 290 -1.43 -19.25 -14.69
CA ILE A 290 -2.13 -20.53 -14.52
C ILE A 290 -1.15 -21.73 -14.48
N ASP A 291 0.01 -21.64 -15.14
CA ASP A 291 1.01 -22.73 -15.15
C ASP A 291 1.59 -22.99 -13.76
N VAL A 292 1.57 -21.98 -12.87
CA VAL A 292 1.99 -22.13 -11.46
C VAL A 292 1.11 -23.14 -10.72
N LEU A 293 -0.16 -23.25 -11.08
CA LEU A 293 -1.13 -24.16 -10.44
C LEU A 293 -1.15 -25.56 -11.06
N ARG A 294 -0.42 -25.76 -12.16
CA ARG A 294 -0.46 -27.00 -12.95
C ARG A 294 0.08 -28.20 -12.19
N THR A 295 1.19 -28.04 -11.48
CA THR A 295 1.80 -29.14 -10.71
C THR A 295 1.26 -29.20 -9.28
N PRO A 296 1.03 -30.40 -8.70
CA PRO A 296 0.43 -30.54 -7.37
C PRO A 296 1.29 -29.91 -6.26
N ILE A 297 2.61 -29.99 -6.39
CA ILE A 297 3.55 -29.40 -5.41
C ILE A 297 3.49 -27.87 -5.43
N MET A 298 3.52 -27.25 -6.62
CA MET A 298 3.44 -25.78 -6.73
C MET A 298 2.06 -25.26 -6.34
N ARG A 299 1.00 -26.01 -6.64
CA ARG A 299 -0.36 -25.68 -6.20
C ARG A 299 -0.47 -25.66 -4.68
N MET A 300 0.03 -26.68 -4.00
CA MET A 300 0.03 -26.73 -2.52
C MET A 300 0.85 -25.58 -1.93
N ARG A 301 2.05 -25.31 -2.46
CA ARG A 301 2.88 -24.17 -2.01
C ARG A 301 2.19 -22.83 -2.24
N SER A 302 1.54 -22.64 -3.38
CA SER A 302 0.80 -21.41 -3.71
C SER A 302 -0.37 -21.22 -2.75
N PHE A 303 -1.14 -22.27 -2.47
CA PHE A 303 -2.25 -22.21 -1.52
C PHE A 303 -1.79 -21.82 -0.11
N ILE A 304 -0.69 -22.42 0.38
CA ILE A 304 -0.09 -22.05 1.68
C ILE A 304 0.35 -20.58 1.68
N ILE A 305 1.01 -20.11 0.62
CA ILE A 305 1.46 -18.72 0.51
C ILE A 305 0.27 -17.76 0.49
N PHE A 306 -0.76 -18.03 -0.31
CA PHE A 306 -1.96 -17.19 -0.38
C PHE A 306 -2.69 -17.14 0.96
N PHE A 307 -2.80 -18.26 1.66
CA PHE A 307 -3.40 -18.30 2.99
C PHE A 307 -2.59 -17.49 4.00
N CYS A 308 -1.27 -17.73 4.11
CA CYS A 308 -0.41 -16.98 5.02
C CYS A 308 -0.42 -15.48 4.73
N TRP A 309 -0.38 -15.09 3.45
CA TRP A 309 -0.40 -13.69 3.06
C TRP A 309 -1.77 -13.04 3.36
N GLY A 310 -2.87 -13.76 3.12
CA GLY A 310 -4.22 -13.31 3.48
C GLY A 310 -4.37 -13.08 4.98
N VAL A 311 -3.90 -14.01 5.82
CA VAL A 311 -3.89 -13.85 7.28
C VAL A 311 -3.05 -12.64 7.70
N CYS A 312 -1.83 -12.50 7.16
CA CYS A 312 -0.99 -11.32 7.41
C CYS A 312 -1.71 -10.02 7.04
N ALA A 313 -2.31 -9.95 5.85
CA ALA A 313 -2.95 -8.74 5.35
C ALA A 313 -4.13 -8.33 6.23
N VAL A 314 -4.97 -9.28 6.65
CA VAL A 314 -6.12 -9.00 7.54
C VAL A 314 -5.65 -8.42 8.87
N VAL A 315 -4.65 -9.04 9.51
CA VAL A 315 -4.13 -8.56 10.80
C VAL A 315 -3.43 -7.21 10.62
N TYR A 316 -2.60 -7.07 9.60
CA TYR A 316 -1.82 -5.87 9.33
C TYR A 316 -2.70 -4.65 9.08
N TYR A 317 -3.61 -4.74 8.10
CA TYR A 317 -4.50 -3.64 7.77
C TYR A 317 -5.55 -3.41 8.86
N GLY A 318 -6.01 -4.47 9.54
CA GLY A 318 -6.91 -4.36 10.69
C GLY A 318 -6.32 -3.50 11.81
N LEU A 319 -5.04 -3.69 12.14
CA LEU A 319 -4.33 -2.88 13.14
C LEU A 319 -4.00 -1.47 12.60
N SER A 320 -3.56 -1.38 11.35
CA SER A 320 -3.12 -0.11 10.75
C SER A 320 -4.25 0.88 10.51
N TYR A 321 -5.50 0.41 10.35
CA TYR A 321 -6.69 1.26 10.23
C TYR A 321 -7.40 1.56 11.55
N ASN A 322 -7.02 0.89 12.65
CA ASN A 322 -7.56 1.13 13.98
C ASN A 322 -6.83 2.14 14.92
N PRO A 323 -5.89 3.01 14.48
CA PRO A 323 -5.27 4.01 15.37
C PRO A 323 -6.25 4.98 16.03
N ILE A 324 -7.45 5.13 15.46
CA ILE A 324 -8.51 6.03 15.96
C ILE A 324 -9.12 5.50 17.26
N SER A 325 -9.20 4.18 17.43
CA SER A 325 -9.78 3.57 18.64
C SER A 325 -8.80 3.49 19.81
N LEU A 326 -7.51 3.79 19.59
CA LEU A 326 -6.60 4.01 20.71
C LEU A 326 -6.86 5.39 21.31
N GLY A 327 -7.13 5.44 22.61
CA GLY A 327 -7.24 6.69 23.35
C GLY A 327 -6.01 7.60 23.18
N GLY A 328 -6.22 8.91 23.28
CA GLY A 328 -5.17 9.91 23.14
C GLY A 328 -5.11 10.55 21.74
N ASN A 329 -3.91 10.92 21.30
CA ASN A 329 -3.72 11.68 20.07
C ASN A 329 -3.56 10.77 18.85
N ILE A 330 -4.49 10.85 17.90
CA ILE A 330 -4.52 10.05 16.66
C ILE A 330 -3.19 10.07 15.88
N PHE A 331 -2.49 11.21 15.82
CA PHE A 331 -1.25 11.35 15.07
C PHE A 331 -0.10 10.62 15.74
N VAL A 332 0.01 10.77 17.07
CA VAL A 332 1.04 10.07 17.86
C VAL A 332 0.82 8.57 17.80
N ASN A 333 -0.42 8.12 17.90
CA ASN A 333 -0.79 6.70 17.81
C ASN A 333 -0.43 6.15 16.42
N PHE A 334 -0.84 6.83 15.34
CA PHE A 334 -0.51 6.41 13.97
C PHE A 334 1.01 6.36 13.73
N ILE A 335 1.75 7.42 14.06
CA ILE A 335 3.22 7.47 13.86
C ILE A 335 3.90 6.36 14.66
N SER A 336 3.48 6.12 15.90
CA SER A 336 4.07 5.09 16.75
C SER A 336 3.87 3.68 16.18
N ILE A 337 2.67 3.37 15.69
CA ILE A 337 2.37 2.07 15.06
C ILE A 337 3.29 1.85 13.85
N MET A 338 3.46 2.86 12.99
CA MET A 338 4.33 2.75 11.80
C MET A 338 5.82 2.63 12.18
N LEU A 339 6.29 3.35 13.20
CA LEU A 339 7.69 3.29 13.64
C LEU A 339 8.04 1.96 14.31
N VAL A 340 7.08 1.28 14.95
CA VAL A 340 7.29 -0.06 15.55
C VAL A 340 7.65 -1.12 14.52
N GLU A 341 7.32 -0.92 13.24
CA GLU A 341 7.73 -1.84 12.17
C GLU A 341 9.25 -1.87 11.96
N ILE A 342 9.94 -0.73 12.13
CA ILE A 342 11.38 -0.60 11.86
C ILE A 342 12.21 -1.59 12.71
N PRO A 343 12.11 -1.60 14.05
CA PRO A 343 12.83 -2.58 14.86
C PRO A 343 12.36 -4.02 14.56
N SER A 344 11.09 -4.22 14.19
CA SER A 344 10.56 -5.53 13.81
C SER A 344 11.28 -6.11 12.57
N TYR A 345 11.54 -5.30 11.55
CA TYR A 345 12.28 -5.74 10.35
C TYR A 345 13.72 -6.15 10.67
N ILE A 346 14.43 -5.36 11.50
CA ILE A 346 15.81 -5.65 11.93
C ILE A 346 15.84 -6.95 12.74
N PHE A 347 14.91 -7.10 13.70
CA PHE A 347 14.79 -8.28 14.54
C PHE A 347 14.46 -9.53 13.73
N THR A 348 13.55 -9.42 12.75
CA THR A 348 13.17 -10.51 11.86
C THR A 348 14.39 -11.04 11.10
N PHE A 349 15.24 -10.16 10.59
CA PHE A 349 16.48 -10.58 9.92
C PHE A 349 17.41 -11.38 10.85
N LEU A 350 17.65 -10.88 12.08
CA LEU A 350 18.53 -11.54 13.05
C LEU A 350 18.04 -12.93 13.48
N ILE A 351 16.73 -13.12 13.58
CA ILE A 351 16.13 -14.41 13.94
C ILE A 351 16.14 -15.38 12.76
N LEU A 352 15.85 -14.90 11.56
CA LEU A 352 15.64 -15.75 10.40
C LEU A 352 16.90 -16.53 10.00
N ASP A 353 18.08 -15.94 10.22
CA ASP A 353 19.38 -16.61 10.03
C ASP A 353 19.69 -17.66 11.11
N ARG A 354 19.07 -17.58 12.30
CA ARG A 354 19.34 -18.50 13.43
C ARG A 354 18.33 -19.64 13.54
N LEU A 355 17.03 -19.33 13.51
CA LEU A 355 15.95 -20.30 13.73
C LEU A 355 15.38 -20.89 12.44
N GLY A 356 15.78 -20.33 11.28
CA GLY A 356 15.24 -20.70 9.98
C GLY A 356 13.82 -20.16 9.73
N ARG A 357 13.41 -20.16 8.46
CA ARG A 357 12.20 -19.46 8.01
C ARG A 357 10.89 -20.01 8.57
N LYS A 358 10.72 -21.34 8.56
CA LYS A 358 9.45 -21.98 8.97
C LYS A 358 9.17 -21.79 10.46
N ALA A 359 10.16 -22.05 11.31
CA ALA A 359 10.01 -21.90 12.76
C ALA A 359 9.74 -20.45 13.15
N THR A 360 10.48 -19.51 12.55
CA THR A 360 10.28 -18.07 12.76
C THR A 360 8.87 -17.64 12.40
N LEU A 361 8.39 -18.02 11.22
CA LEU A 361 7.05 -17.65 10.75
C LEU A 361 5.94 -18.23 11.65
N SER A 362 6.04 -19.51 12.02
CA SER A 362 5.07 -20.15 12.91
C SER A 362 5.04 -19.51 14.30
N PHE A 363 6.21 -19.17 14.86
CA PHE A 363 6.31 -18.52 16.16
C PHE A 363 5.67 -17.13 16.16
N VAL A 364 6.01 -16.29 15.17
CA VAL A 364 5.49 -14.91 15.09
C VAL A 364 3.98 -14.90 14.84
N PHE A 365 3.45 -15.82 14.03
CA PHE A 365 2.00 -15.94 13.87
C PHE A 365 1.28 -16.33 15.16
N LEU A 366 1.85 -17.27 15.92
CA LEU A 366 1.26 -17.70 17.19
C LEU A 366 1.30 -16.56 18.21
N LEU A 367 2.44 -15.86 18.31
CA LEU A 367 2.60 -14.70 19.18
C LEU A 367 1.62 -13.57 18.81
N GLY A 368 1.51 -13.23 17.53
CA GLY A 368 0.57 -12.21 17.05
C GLY A 368 -0.89 -12.59 17.29
N GLY A 369 -1.24 -13.87 17.10
CA GLY A 369 -2.58 -14.39 17.39
C GLY A 369 -2.92 -14.32 18.89
N VAL A 370 -2.00 -14.69 19.76
CA VAL A 370 -2.17 -14.55 21.22
C VAL A 370 -2.31 -13.08 21.62
N ALA A 371 -1.50 -12.19 21.06
CA ALA A 371 -1.58 -10.75 21.34
C ALA A 371 -2.95 -10.17 20.92
N CYS A 372 -3.45 -10.51 19.72
CA CYS A 372 -4.77 -10.09 19.27
C CYS A 372 -5.88 -10.66 20.16
N PHE A 373 -5.76 -11.92 20.58
CA PHE A 373 -6.72 -12.56 21.49
C PHE A 373 -6.76 -11.83 22.84
N ILE A 374 -5.61 -11.51 23.43
CA ILE A 374 -5.51 -10.76 24.69
C ILE A 374 -6.09 -9.35 24.53
N SER A 375 -5.84 -8.68 23.41
CA SER A 375 -6.35 -7.32 23.19
C SER A 375 -7.87 -7.22 23.27
N GLY A 376 -8.60 -8.28 22.89
CA GLY A 376 -10.06 -8.32 23.02
C GLY A 376 -10.59 -8.41 24.46
N PHE A 377 -9.73 -8.67 25.45
CA PHE A 377 -10.09 -8.68 26.87
C PHE A 377 -9.69 -7.40 27.61
N ILE A 378 -9.00 -6.47 26.96
CA ILE A 378 -8.64 -5.19 27.55
C ILE A 378 -9.88 -4.29 27.47
N PRO A 379 -10.42 -3.80 28.61
CA PRO A 379 -11.55 -2.88 28.61
C PRO A 379 -11.19 -1.55 27.94
N GLU A 380 -12.15 -0.97 27.21
CA GLU A 380 -12.03 0.30 26.47
C GLU A 380 -11.68 1.50 27.36
#